data_AF-A0A1W1UJP6-F1
#
_entry.id   AF-A0A1W1UJP6-F1
#
_cell.length_a   1.000
_cell.length_b   1.000
_cell.length_c   1.000
_cell.angle_alpha   90.00
_cell.angle_beta   90.00
_cell.angle_gamma   90.00
#
_symmetry.space_group_name_H-M   'P 1'
#
loop_
_entity.id
_entity.type
_entity.pdbx_description
1 polymer ?
#
loop_
_entity_poly.entity_id
_entity_poly.type
_entity_poly.pdbx_seq_one_letter_code
_entity_poly.pdbx_strand_id
1 'polypeptide(L)'
;MAVRRAIQHSQESLQALATRHGINPKTVAIWRKRPTVQNARMGPTSASTVLTPEVKAIAMAFHRHTRLPLDDCLYALQATIP
;
A
#
# COMPACT_ATOMS: atom_id res chain seq x y z
N MET A 1 14.93 -4.41 -8.41
CA MET A 1 15.58 -4.55 -7.08
C MET A 1 16.81 -5.47 -7.17
N ALA A 2 17.86 -5.04 -7.87
CA ALA A 2 19.08 -5.87 -8.03
C ALA A 2 19.86 -6.00 -6.71
N VAL A 3 20.02 -4.90 -5.98
CA VAL A 3 20.78 -4.84 -4.71
C VAL A 3 20.16 -5.71 -3.61
N ARG A 4 18.84 -5.64 -3.41
CA ARG A 4 18.15 -6.46 -2.40
C ARG A 4 18.23 -7.96 -2.71
N ARG A 5 18.14 -8.35 -3.98
CA ARG A 5 18.27 -9.74 -4.42
C ARG A 5 19.70 -10.25 -4.22
N ALA A 6 20.71 -9.42 -4.55
CA ALA A 6 22.11 -9.72 -4.30
C ALA A 6 22.38 -9.91 -2.79
N ILE A 7 21.82 -9.05 -1.93
CA ILE A 7 21.96 -9.15 -0.47
C ILE A 7 21.29 -10.41 0.09
N GLN A 8 20.16 -10.85 -0.45
CA GLN A 8 19.48 -12.08 -0.01
C GLN A 8 20.27 -13.36 -0.33
N HIS A 9 20.91 -13.44 -1.51
CA HIS A 9 21.65 -14.62 -1.94
C HIS A 9 23.13 -14.62 -1.50
N SER A 10 23.66 -13.50 -0.99
CA SER A 10 25.05 -13.40 -0.58
C SER A 10 25.30 -14.10 0.77
N GLN A 11 26.41 -14.84 0.85
CA GLN A 11 26.93 -15.44 2.08
C GLN A 11 27.92 -14.52 2.82
N GLU A 12 28.27 -13.38 2.23
CA GLU A 12 29.23 -12.42 2.80
C GLU A 12 28.74 -11.85 4.14
N SER A 13 29.67 -11.26 4.89
CA SER A 13 29.33 -10.59 6.15
C SER A 13 28.44 -9.37 5.89
N LEU A 14 27.57 -9.04 6.86
CA LEU A 14 26.70 -7.88 6.77
C LEU A 14 27.49 -6.58 6.58
N GLN A 15 28.68 -6.49 7.17
CA GLN A 15 29.56 -5.33 7.08
C GLN A 15 30.14 -5.15 5.68
N ALA A 16 30.57 -6.24 5.03
CA ALA A 16 31.07 -6.20 3.67
C ALA A 16 29.99 -5.73 2.68
N LEU A 17 28.77 -6.27 2.81
CA LEU A 17 27.62 -5.87 2.02
C LEU A 17 27.19 -4.41 2.28
N ALA A 18 27.25 -3.96 3.53
CA ALA A 18 26.97 -2.59 3.91
C ALA A 18 27.95 -1.61 3.25
N THR A 19 29.26 -1.89 3.33
CA THR A 19 30.31 -1.06 2.71
C THR A 19 30.19 -1.05 1.19
N ARG A 20 30.01 -2.22 0.57
CA ARG A 20 29.91 -2.36 -0.90
C ARG A 20 28.73 -1.60 -1.50
N HIS A 21 27.59 -1.59 -0.79
CA HIS A 21 26.37 -0.96 -1.28
C HIS A 21 26.09 0.42 -0.66
N GLY A 22 26.90 0.88 0.30
CA GLY A 22 26.68 2.14 1.00
C GLY A 22 25.39 2.15 1.85
N ILE A 23 25.01 1.01 2.41
CA ILE A 23 23.74 0.82 3.12
C ILE A 23 24.01 0.54 4.60
N ASN A 24 23.19 1.06 5.51
CA ASN A 24 23.27 0.75 6.93
C ASN A 24 23.26 -0.79 7.15
N PRO A 25 24.23 -1.37 7.91
CA PRO A 25 24.27 -2.80 8.22
C PRO A 25 22.96 -3.37 8.78
N LYS A 26 22.21 -2.57 9.55
CA LYS A 26 20.88 -2.95 10.07
C LYS A 26 19.88 -3.19 8.94
N THR A 27 19.91 -2.37 7.90
CA THR A 27 19.07 -2.52 6.71
C THR A 27 19.45 -3.76 5.90
N VAL A 28 20.75 -4.05 5.77
CA VAL A 28 21.24 -5.28 5.13
C VAL A 28 20.74 -6.52 5.88
N ALA A 29 20.82 -6.50 7.22
CA ALA A 29 20.31 -7.59 8.06
C ALA A 29 18.79 -7.79 7.89
N ILE A 30 18.01 -6.70 7.86
CA ILE A 30 16.57 -6.76 7.61
C ILE A 30 16.28 -7.33 6.23
N TRP A 31 17.00 -6.89 5.20
CA TRP A 31 16.75 -7.33 3.81
C TRP A 31 17.13 -8.80 3.58
N ARG A 32 18.21 -9.29 4.21
CA ARG A 32 18.63 -10.70 4.10
C ARG A 32 17.63 -11.67 4.76
N LYS A 33 16.94 -11.24 5.82
CA LYS A 33 15.93 -12.05 6.53
C LYS A 33 14.54 -12.01 5.89
N ARG A 34 14.27 -11.07 4.97
CA ARG A 34 12.94 -10.96 4.34
C ARG A 34 12.72 -12.10 3.35
N PRO A 35 11.49 -12.63 3.23
CA PRO A 35 11.16 -13.68 2.26
C PRO A 35 11.07 -13.14 0.83
N THR A 36 10.79 -11.85 0.65
CA THR A 36 10.61 -11.24 -0.67
C THR A 36 11.47 -9.99 -0.83
N VAL A 37 11.93 -9.78 -2.06
CA VAL A 37 12.72 -8.61 -2.49
C VAL A 37 11.81 -7.41 -2.79
N GLN A 38 10.55 -7.70 -3.10
CA GLN A 38 9.55 -6.71 -3.49
C GLN A 38 9.24 -5.76 -2.33
N ASN A 39 8.99 -4.49 -2.65
CA ASN A 39 8.44 -3.58 -1.66
C ASN A 39 7.01 -4.02 -1.36
N ALA A 40 6.71 -4.26 -0.08
CA ALA A 40 5.32 -4.34 0.34
C ALA A 40 4.66 -2.97 0.11
N ARG A 41 3.38 -2.98 -0.28
CA ARG A 41 2.57 -1.77 -0.31
C ARG A 41 2.60 -1.17 1.10
N MET A 42 3.09 0.06 1.22
CA MET A 42 3.01 0.79 2.47
C MET A 42 1.69 1.56 2.49
N GLY A 43 0.97 1.49 3.62
CA GLY A 43 -0.31 2.15 3.81
C GLY A 43 -1.44 1.19 4.16
N PRO A 44 -2.63 1.72 4.51
CA PRO A 44 -3.78 0.91 4.88
C PRO A 44 -4.17 -0.01 3.71
N THR A 45 -4.33 -1.30 4.02
CA THR A 45 -4.96 -2.27 3.12
C THR A 45 -6.37 -1.81 2.79
N SER A 46 -6.91 -2.21 1.63
CA SER A 46 -8.28 -1.88 1.24
C SER A 46 -9.25 -2.20 2.38
N ALA A 47 -9.80 -1.15 3.00
CA ALA A 47 -10.75 -1.30 4.08
C ALA A 47 -12.00 -2.02 3.54
N SER A 48 -12.44 -3.07 4.23
CA SER A 48 -13.74 -3.69 3.98
C SER A 48 -14.79 -2.62 4.22
N THR A 49 -15.27 -2.03 3.13
CA THR A 49 -16.28 -1.00 3.21
C THR A 49 -17.57 -1.67 2.84
N VAL A 50 -18.62 -1.48 3.66
CA VAL A 50 -19.98 -1.98 3.40
C VAL A 50 -20.47 -1.57 2.00
N LEU A 51 -19.91 -0.49 1.46
CA LEU A 51 -20.21 0.04 0.12
C LEU A 51 -19.34 -0.60 -0.95
N THR A 52 -19.99 -1.17 -1.97
CA THR A 52 -19.37 -1.63 -3.20
C THR A 52 -18.68 -0.48 -3.95
N PRO A 53 -17.64 -0.76 -4.75
CA PRO A 53 -16.93 0.29 -5.50
C PRO A 53 -17.85 1.07 -6.44
N GLU A 54 -18.88 0.45 -7.00
CA GLU A 54 -19.88 1.08 -7.84
C GLU A 54 -20.69 2.12 -7.05
N VAL A 55 -21.20 1.75 -5.89
CA VAL A 55 -21.98 2.65 -5.03
C VAL A 55 -21.14 3.83 -4.57
N LYS A 56 -19.85 3.61 -4.24
CA LYS A 56 -18.92 4.70 -3.94
C LYS A 56 -18.73 5.65 -5.11
N ALA A 57 -18.62 5.14 -6.34
CA ALA A 57 -18.45 5.97 -7.52
C ALA A 57 -19.68 6.85 -7.76
N ILE A 58 -20.89 6.30 -7.58
CA ILE A 58 -22.15 7.05 -7.67
C ILE A 58 -22.21 8.12 -6.58
N ALA A 59 -21.94 7.77 -5.32
CA ALA A 59 -21.95 8.72 -4.20
C ALA A 59 -20.92 9.86 -4.39
N MET A 60 -19.70 9.55 -4.84
CA MET A 60 -18.69 10.56 -5.14
C MET A 60 -19.05 11.43 -6.35
N ALA A 61 -19.69 10.85 -7.38
CA ALA A 61 -20.20 11.63 -8.51
C ALA A 61 -21.28 12.59 -8.01
N PHE A 62 -22.27 12.10 -7.27
CA PHE A 62 -23.34 12.92 -6.71
C PHE A 62 -22.79 14.04 -5.82
N HIS A 63 -21.88 13.72 -4.90
CA HIS A 63 -21.17 14.70 -4.06
C HIS A 63 -20.49 15.80 -4.88
N ARG A 64 -19.80 15.45 -5.98
CA ARG A 64 -19.15 16.45 -6.85
C ARG A 64 -20.15 17.41 -7.50
N HIS A 65 -21.38 16.95 -7.78
CA HIS A 65 -22.41 17.78 -8.40
C HIS A 65 -23.17 18.63 -7.38
N THR A 66 -23.49 18.06 -6.21
CA THR A 66 -24.35 18.72 -5.20
C THR A 66 -23.57 19.42 -4.11
N ARG A 67 -22.29 19.06 -3.91
CA ARG A 67 -21.41 19.49 -2.81
C ARG A 67 -21.98 19.22 -1.40
N LEU A 68 -22.97 18.34 -1.28
CA LEU A 68 -23.53 17.92 0.00
C LEU A 68 -22.54 17.05 0.79
N PRO A 69 -22.60 17.02 2.13
CA PRO A 69 -21.88 16.01 2.92
C PRO A 69 -22.10 14.59 2.40
N LEU A 70 -21.10 13.72 2.56
CA LEU A 70 -21.17 12.36 2.00
C LEU A 70 -22.32 11.54 2.61
N ASP A 71 -22.63 11.74 3.89
CA ASP A 71 -23.74 11.07 4.57
C ASP A 71 -25.10 11.45 3.96
N ASP A 72 -25.29 12.74 3.65
CA ASP A 72 -26.49 13.24 2.97
C ASP A 72 -26.59 12.73 1.53
N CYS A 73 -25.45 12.58 0.85
CA CYS A 73 -25.39 11.97 -0.48
C CYS A 73 -25.82 10.49 -0.43
N LEU A 74 -25.35 9.73 0.57
CA LEU A 74 -25.71 8.33 0.73
C LEU A 74 -27.19 8.19 1.11
N TYR A 75 -27.70 9.06 1.97
CA TYR A 75 -29.12 9.10 2.32
C TYR A 75 -30.00 9.40 1.10
N ALA A 76 -29.65 10.41 0.30
CA ALA A 76 -30.39 10.76 -0.92
C ALA A 76 -30.38 9.64 -1.97
N LEU A 77 -29.30 8.85 -2.01
CA LEU A 77 -29.14 7.73 -2.94
C LEU A 77 -29.70 6.40 -2.41
N GLN A 78 -30.18 6.34 -1.17
CA GLN A 78 -30.69 5.10 -0.55
C GLN A 78 -31.84 4.47 -1.35
N ALA A 79 -32.64 5.27 -2.06
CA ALA A 79 -33.74 4.79 -2.91
C ALA A 79 -33.31 4.38 -4.33
N THR A 80 -32.08 4.67 -4.73
CA THR A 80 -31.55 4.44 -6.10
C THR A 80 -30.40 3.42 -6.11
N ILE A 81 -29.76 3.21 -4.96
CA ILE A 81 -28.76 2.17 -4.76
C ILE A 81 -29.50 0.82 -4.58
N PRO A 82 -29.22 -0.20 -5.41
CA PRO A 82 -29.83 -1.53 -5.28
C PRO A 82 -29.36 -2.30 -4.03
#